data_AF-A0A6V7V8V5-F1
#
_entry.id   AF-A0A6V7V8V5-F1
#
_cell.length_a   1.000
_cell.length_b   1.000
_cell.length_c   1.000
_cell.angle_alpha   90.00
_cell.angle_beta   90.00
_cell.angle_gamma   90.00
#
_symmetry.space_group_name_H-M   'P 1'
#
loop_
_entity.id
_entity.type
_entity.pdbx_description
1 polymer ?
#
loop_
_entity_poly.entity_id
_entity_poly.type
_entity_poly.pdbx_seq_one_letter_code
_entity_poly.pdbx_strand_id
1 'polypeptide(L)'
;MFNGVQVEPGNELPVHHLKNAPRVTLNVDPESTFSIVMIDPDNLSRKNPSVAEWLHWLVANIPASNILEGINGGQHQQPYGSPAPQPRTGDHRYIIVLFEHQGRRLQVPNTIPELNFR
;
A
#
# COMPACT_ATOMS: atom_id res chain seq x y z
N MET A 1 -0.23 -7.60 -8.81
CA MET A 1 0.73 -7.46 -9.93
C MET A 1 1.33 -6.07 -9.92
N PHE A 2 2.64 -5.96 -10.11
CA PHE A 2 3.35 -4.69 -10.29
C PHE A 2 3.83 -4.57 -11.75
N ASN A 3 3.39 -3.55 -12.48
CA ASN A 3 3.71 -3.36 -13.91
C ASN A 3 3.59 -4.65 -14.75
N GLY A 4 2.52 -5.43 -14.53
CA GLY A 4 2.28 -6.69 -15.26
C GLY A 4 3.06 -7.91 -14.74
N VAL A 5 3.89 -7.75 -13.70
CA VAL A 5 4.58 -8.87 -13.03
C VAL A 5 3.71 -9.39 -11.89
N GLN A 6 3.39 -10.69 -11.91
CA GLN A 6 2.79 -11.37 -10.76
C GLN A 6 3.84 -11.54 -9.65
N VAL A 7 3.42 -11.34 -8.42
CA VAL A 7 4.30 -11.30 -7.26
C VAL A 7 3.75 -12.21 -6.19
N GLU A 8 4.63 -12.98 -5.58
CA GLU A 8 4.34 -13.85 -4.45
C GLU A 8 5.03 -13.28 -3.19
N PRO A 9 4.54 -13.59 -1.98
CA PRO A 9 5.17 -13.14 -0.75
C PRO A 9 6.66 -13.50 -0.68
N GLY A 10 7.51 -12.50 -0.44
CA GLY A 10 8.95 -12.67 -0.33
C GLY A 10 9.74 -12.56 -1.65
N ASN A 11 9.07 -12.41 -2.80
CA ASN A 11 9.77 -12.17 -4.07
C ASN A 11 10.56 -10.85 -4.02
N GLU A 12 11.79 -10.88 -4.53
CA GLU A 12 12.58 -9.68 -4.79
C GLU A 12 12.15 -9.03 -6.10
N LEU A 13 11.98 -7.70 -6.08
CA LEU A 13 11.56 -6.92 -7.24
C LEU A 13 12.45 -5.69 -7.39
N PRO A 14 12.89 -5.37 -8.62
CA PRO A 14 13.63 -4.14 -8.86
C PRO A 14 12.70 -2.93 -8.76
N VAL A 15 13.21 -1.82 -8.20
CA VAL A 15 12.44 -0.60 -7.91
C VAL A 15 11.67 -0.04 -9.12
N HIS A 16 12.17 -0.23 -10.35
CA HIS A 16 11.51 0.26 -11.57
C HIS A 16 10.18 -0.45 -11.86
N HIS A 17 9.95 -1.66 -11.33
CA HIS A 17 8.63 -2.32 -11.38
C HIS A 17 7.63 -1.71 -10.39
N LEU A 18 8.11 -1.00 -9.37
CA LEU A 18 7.32 -0.53 -8.23
C LEU A 18 6.89 0.95 -8.37
N LYS A 19 7.10 1.55 -9.54
CA LYS A 19 6.73 2.96 -9.81
C LYS A 19 5.24 3.23 -9.62
N ASN A 20 4.40 2.27 -10.00
CA ASN A 20 2.94 2.37 -9.91
C ASN A 20 2.42 1.42 -8.83
N ALA A 21 1.30 1.80 -8.20
CA ALA A 21 0.60 0.93 -7.26
C ALA A 21 0.25 -0.42 -7.91
N PRO A 22 0.25 -1.52 -7.14
CA PRO A 22 -0.05 -2.82 -7.69
C PRO A 22 -1.54 -2.91 -8.04
N ARG A 23 -1.84 -3.69 -9.08
CA ARG A 23 -3.19 -4.21 -9.29
C ARG A 23 -3.42 -5.42 -8.41
N VAL A 24 -4.56 -5.45 -7.72
CA VAL A 24 -4.98 -6.58 -6.90
C VAL A 24 -6.06 -7.33 -7.67
N THR A 25 -5.91 -8.65 -7.78
CA THR A 25 -6.90 -9.50 -8.44
C THR A 25 -7.34 -10.56 -7.44
N LEU A 26 -8.59 -10.46 -7.02
CA LEU A 26 -9.21 -11.34 -6.03
C LEU A 26 -10.64 -11.61 -6.48
N ASN A 27 -11.14 -12.81 -6.22
CA ASN A 27 -12.57 -13.07 -6.27
C ASN A 27 -13.17 -12.56 -4.96
N VAL A 28 -14.03 -11.56 -5.05
CA VAL A 28 -14.60 -10.85 -3.90
C VAL A 28 -16.12 -10.81 -3.98
N ASP A 29 -16.78 -10.73 -2.84
CA ASP A 29 -18.19 -10.38 -2.77
C ASP A 29 -18.36 -8.93 -3.28
N PRO A 30 -19.27 -8.65 -4.25
CA PRO A 30 -19.53 -7.29 -4.73
C PRO A 30 -19.95 -6.30 -3.64
N GLU A 31 -20.54 -6.78 -2.55
CA GLU A 31 -20.97 -5.95 -1.41
C GLU A 31 -19.84 -5.69 -0.40
N SER A 32 -18.69 -6.33 -0.58
CA SER A 32 -17.56 -6.13 0.32
C SER A 32 -16.89 -4.78 0.13
N THR A 33 -16.33 -4.30 1.24
CA THR A 33 -15.52 -3.11 1.31
C THR A 33 -14.17 -3.46 1.90
N PHE A 34 -13.14 -2.82 1.40
CA PHE A 34 -11.77 -3.16 1.72
C PHE A 34 -10.98 -1.95 2.20
N SER A 35 -9.84 -2.20 2.79
CA SER A 35 -8.83 -1.18 3.09
C SER A 35 -7.46 -1.77 2.86
N ILE A 36 -6.59 -1.00 2.19
CA ILE A 36 -5.24 -1.43 1.89
C ILE A 36 -4.25 -0.57 2.65
N VAL A 37 -3.22 -1.21 3.18
CA VAL A 37 -2.06 -0.58 3.79
C VAL A 37 -0.80 -1.14 3.17
N MET A 38 0.17 -0.27 2.88
CA MET A 38 1.52 -0.66 2.50
C MET A 38 2.52 0.04 3.41
N ILE A 39 3.41 -0.73 4.02
CA ILE A 39 4.48 -0.21 4.89
C ILE A 39 5.85 -0.75 4.49
N ASP A 40 6.88 0.02 4.84
CA ASP A 40 8.28 -0.39 4.88
C ASP A 40 8.74 -0.49 6.35
N PRO A 41 8.87 -1.70 6.92
CA PRO A 41 9.38 -1.90 8.27
C PRO A 41 10.91 -1.81 8.38
N ASP A 42 11.61 -1.53 7.27
CA ASP A 42 13.07 -1.51 7.19
C ASP A 42 13.65 -0.09 7.00
N ASN A 43 12.84 0.97 6.97
CA ASN A 43 13.34 2.35 6.82
C ASN A 43 14.14 2.80 8.07
N LEU A 44 15.33 3.43 8.05
CA LEU A 44 16.24 3.88 6.98
C LEU A 44 17.13 2.78 6.43
N SER A 45 17.27 1.64 7.12
CA SER A 45 17.97 0.46 6.61
C SER A 45 17.51 -0.79 7.34
N ARG A 46 17.49 -1.94 6.65
CA ARG A 46 17.06 -3.21 7.25
C ARG A 46 17.90 -3.64 8.45
N LYS A 47 19.18 -3.25 8.50
CA LYS A 47 20.08 -3.54 9.63
C LYS A 47 19.83 -2.65 10.83
N ASN A 48 19.36 -1.42 10.61
CA ASN A 48 19.06 -0.44 11.65
C ASN A 48 17.83 0.40 11.22
N PRO A 49 16.61 -0.11 11.45
CA PRO A 49 15.37 0.48 10.94
C PRO A 49 14.88 1.63 11.84
N SER A 50 15.67 2.70 11.95
CA SER A 50 15.46 3.77 12.92
C SER A 50 14.25 4.68 12.64
N VAL A 51 13.63 4.58 11.46
CA VAL A 51 12.42 5.35 11.09
C VAL A 51 11.29 4.43 10.61
N ALA A 52 11.39 3.14 10.92
CA ALA A 52 10.31 2.21 10.68
C ALA A 52 9.15 2.45 11.66
N GLU A 53 7.90 2.19 11.28
CA GLU A 53 7.45 1.78 9.95
C GLU A 53 7.15 3.00 9.07
N TRP A 54 7.54 2.96 7.79
CA TRP A 54 7.18 4.03 6.86
C TRP A 54 5.91 3.68 6.09
N LEU A 55 4.90 4.55 6.18
CA LEU A 55 3.61 4.37 5.51
C LEU A 55 3.69 4.81 4.04
N HIS A 56 3.70 3.83 3.13
CA HIS A 56 3.73 4.05 1.68
C HIS A 56 2.36 4.22 1.06
N TRP A 57 1.33 3.58 1.61
CA TRP A 57 -0.01 3.64 1.03
C TRP A 57 -1.07 3.33 2.09
N LEU A 58 -2.12 4.14 2.14
CA LEU A 58 -3.29 3.87 2.97
C LEU A 58 -4.55 4.36 2.27
N VAL A 59 -5.43 3.42 1.92
CA VAL A 59 -6.75 3.71 1.36
C VAL A 59 -7.78 2.94 2.15
N ALA A 60 -8.72 3.67 2.74
CA ALA A 60 -9.83 3.10 3.47
C ALA A 60 -11.08 2.99 2.59
N ASN A 61 -12.02 2.12 2.97
CA ASN A 61 -13.36 2.04 2.37
C ASN A 61 -13.38 1.92 0.84
N ILE A 62 -12.50 1.09 0.28
CA ILE A 62 -12.44 0.76 -1.14
C ILE A 62 -13.63 -0.16 -1.46
N PRO A 63 -14.55 0.21 -2.36
CA PRO A 63 -15.59 -0.69 -2.83
C PRO A 63 -14.99 -1.89 -3.60
N ALA A 64 -15.59 -3.07 -3.48
CA ALA A 64 -15.14 -4.27 -4.21
C ALA A 64 -14.96 -4.04 -5.73
N SER A 65 -15.86 -3.29 -6.35
CA SER A 65 -15.82 -2.94 -7.77
C SER A 65 -14.55 -2.20 -8.20
N ASN A 66 -13.87 -1.49 -7.29
CA ASN A 66 -12.65 -0.73 -7.60
C ASN A 66 -11.35 -1.48 -7.31
N ILE A 67 -11.40 -2.65 -6.66
CA ILE A 67 -10.19 -3.43 -6.34
C ILE A 67 -9.44 -3.83 -7.62
N LEU A 68 -10.18 -4.22 -8.66
CA LEU A 68 -9.63 -4.71 -9.92
C LEU A 68 -9.08 -3.60 -10.83
N GLU A 69 -9.58 -2.37 -10.66
CA GLU A 69 -9.28 -1.24 -11.55
C GLU A 69 -8.07 -0.41 -11.09
N GLY A 70 -7.30 -0.92 -10.12
CA GLY A 70 -6.11 -0.24 -9.60
C GLY A 70 -6.39 0.69 -8.42
N ILE A 71 -7.50 0.49 -7.70
CA ILE A 71 -7.85 1.19 -6.45
C ILE A 71 -7.86 2.71 -6.65
N ASN A 72 -8.70 3.16 -7.60
CA ASN A 72 -8.96 4.60 -7.84
C ASN A 72 -10.11 5.15 -6.96
N GLY A 73 -10.84 4.26 -6.27
CA GLY A 73 -11.92 4.61 -5.35
C GLY A 73 -11.52 4.44 -3.88
N GLY A 74 -12.41 4.84 -2.98
CA GLY A 74 -12.18 4.82 -1.54
C GLY A 74 -11.68 6.16 -1.00
N GLN A 75 -11.22 6.15 0.25
CA GLN A 75 -10.72 7.31 0.98
C GLN A 75 -9.21 7.20 1.15
N HIS A 76 -8.47 7.90 0.29
CA HIS A 76 -7.01 7.96 0.34
C HIS A 76 -6.57 8.81 1.53
N GLN A 77 -5.90 8.19 2.49
CA GLN A 77 -5.27 8.87 3.63
C GLN A 77 -3.78 9.11 3.36
N GLN A 78 -3.15 8.16 2.66
CA GLN A 78 -1.81 8.30 2.12
C GLN A 78 -1.84 7.78 0.67
N PRO A 79 -1.66 8.64 -0.35
CA PRO A 79 -1.47 8.21 -1.74
C PRO A 79 -0.29 7.24 -1.87
N TYR A 80 -0.28 6.42 -2.91
CA TYR A 80 0.81 5.46 -3.13
C TYR A 80 2.14 6.20 -3.34
N GLY A 81 3.06 6.04 -2.40
CA GLY A 81 4.46 6.41 -2.52
C GLY A 81 5.29 5.23 -3.02
N SER A 82 5.90 5.34 -4.20
CA SER A 82 6.73 4.28 -4.76
C SER A 82 7.93 3.93 -3.88
N PRO A 83 8.24 2.64 -3.68
CA PRO A 83 9.51 2.18 -3.12
C PRO A 83 10.74 2.83 -3.77
N ALA A 84 11.59 3.43 -2.95
CA ALA A 84 12.85 4.03 -3.36
C ALA A 84 13.88 3.99 -2.20
N PRO A 85 14.27 2.79 -1.74
CA PRO A 85 15.24 2.66 -0.65
C PRO A 85 16.56 3.34 -1.05
N GLN A 86 17.21 4.00 -0.09
CA GLN A 86 18.42 4.76 -0.37
C GLN A 86 19.60 3.84 -0.69
N PRO A 87 20.61 4.31 -1.43
CA PRO A 87 21.80 3.49 -1.70
C PRO A 87 22.46 3.01 -0.39
N ARG A 88 22.87 1.74 -0.38
CA ARG A 88 23.59 1.07 0.73
C ARG A 88 22.74 0.80 1.99
N THR A 89 21.42 0.85 1.91
CA THR A 89 20.52 0.47 3.03
C THR A 89 20.12 -1.01 3.02
N GLY A 90 20.48 -1.74 1.96
CA GLY A 90 20.15 -3.14 1.73
C GLY A 90 18.77 -3.31 1.09
N ASP A 91 18.27 -4.54 1.03
CA ASP A 91 16.91 -4.81 0.56
C ASP A 91 15.90 -4.46 1.66
N HIS A 92 14.85 -3.76 1.27
CA HIS A 92 13.73 -3.41 2.14
C HIS A 92 12.56 -4.35 1.85
N ARG A 93 11.89 -4.78 2.92
CA ARG A 93 10.62 -5.50 2.82
C ARG A 93 9.52 -4.47 2.61
N TYR A 94 8.55 -4.81 1.78
CA TYR A 94 7.34 -4.03 1.63
C TYR A 94 6.15 -4.93 1.96
N ILE A 95 5.44 -4.60 3.03
CA ILE A 95 4.30 -5.38 3.50
C ILE A 95 3.05 -4.70 2.97
N ILE A 96 2.25 -5.43 2.19
CA ILE A 96 0.96 -4.98 1.69
C ILE A 96 -0.11 -5.84 2.32
N VAL A 97 -1.06 -5.22 3.00
CA VAL A 97 -2.19 -5.91 3.62
C VAL A 97 -3.48 -5.34 3.08
N LEU A 98 -4.35 -6.22 2.61
CA LEU A 98 -5.72 -5.90 2.24
C LEU A 98 -6.65 -6.46 3.32
N PHE A 99 -7.40 -5.59 3.97
CA PHE A 99 -8.39 -5.95 4.97
C PHE A 99 -9.78 -5.85 4.36
N GLU A 100 -10.56 -6.91 4.46
CA GLU A 100 -11.99 -6.92 4.13
C GLU A 100 -12.81 -6.58 5.38
N HIS A 101 -13.84 -5.76 5.22
CA HIS A 101 -14.73 -5.37 6.30
C HIS A 101 -16.21 -5.42 5.93
N GLN A 102 -16.59 -6.31 4.99
CA GLN A 102 -17.96 -6.78 4.75
C GLN A 102 -19.01 -5.67 4.63
N GLY A 103 -18.75 -4.65 3.79
CA GLY A 103 -19.66 -3.53 3.57
C GLY A 103 -19.65 -2.48 4.68
N ARG A 104 -19.02 -2.74 5.83
CA ARG A 104 -18.96 -1.80 6.94
C ARG A 104 -18.03 -0.63 6.62
N ARG A 105 -18.61 0.53 6.35
CA ARG A 105 -17.84 1.77 6.21
C ARG A 105 -17.12 2.14 7.51
N LEU A 106 -15.79 2.18 7.45
CA LEU A 106 -14.94 2.68 8.53
C LEU A 106 -15.10 4.20 8.66
N GLN A 107 -15.12 4.70 9.90
CA GLN A 107 -14.99 6.13 10.14
C GLN A 107 -13.53 6.51 9.99
N VAL A 108 -13.25 7.39 9.05
CA VAL A 108 -11.90 7.88 8.77
C VAL A 108 -11.86 9.33 9.19
N PRO A 109 -10.93 9.74 10.07
CA PRO A 109 -10.75 11.15 10.41
C PRO A 109 -10.53 11.99 9.16
N ASN A 110 -11.03 13.22 9.14
CA ASN A 110 -10.66 14.14 8.08
C ASN A 110 -9.15 14.38 8.15
N THR A 111 -8.47 14.23 7.02
CA THR A 111 -7.08 14.64 6.89
C THR A 111 -6.99 16.13 7.16
N ILE A 112 -6.27 16.52 8.20
CA ILE A 112 -5.94 17.93 8.45
C ILE A 112 -4.86 18.30 7.42
N PRO A 113 -5.12 19.21 6.46
CA PRO A 113 -4.18 19.51 5.37
C PRO A 113 -2.81 20.03 5.82
N GLU A 114 -2.67 20.44 7.09
CA GLU A 114 -1.48 21.09 7.63
C GLU A 114 -0.41 20.12 8.16
N LEU A 115 -0.72 18.82 8.30
CA LEU A 115 0.27 17.82 8.71
C LEU A 115 0.88 17.11 7.49
N ASN A 116 1.50 17.89 6.61
CA ASN A 116 2.44 17.34 5.64
C ASN A 116 3.74 17.02 6.37
N PHE A 117 3.91 15.77 6.80
CA PHE A 117 5.22 15.27 7.17
C PHE A 117 6.09 15.32 5.91
N ARG A 118 6.99 16.31 5.86
CA ARG A 118 8.05 16.44 4.87
C ARG A 118 9.16 15.43 5.13
#